data_AF-A0A5K7ZB06-F1
#
_entry.id   AF-A0A5K7ZB06-F1
#
_cell.length_a   1.000
_cell.length_b   1.000
_cell.length_c   1.000
_cell.angle_alpha   90.00
_cell.angle_beta   90.00
_cell.angle_gamma   90.00
#
_symmetry.space_group_name_H-M   'P 1'
#
loop_
_entity.id
_entity.type
_entity.pdbx_description
1 polymer ?
#
loop_
_entity_poly.entity_id
_entity_poly.type
_entity_poly.pdbx_seq_one_letter_code
_entity_poly.pdbx_strand_id
1 'polypeptide(L)'
;MPVTDSDLRDLECNYEEKSSGLMIQALDLGYDSHDISETEAAFAQIGLLRSRHLYALKMSGDLKVVFVVNMADIGLNMSDLTNSIKMFIVRHGGLNYQIIRACLRTLIDQFQLNEIPVLTYPATSAEALAIPFEKKYNLWILNMNHTDDYFRYLKRLLKFIKH
;
A
#
# COMPACT_ATOMS: atom_id res chain seq x y z
N MET A 1 -14.53 8.37 0.28
CA MET A 1 -15.23 7.88 1.49
C MET A 1 -14.31 6.90 2.21
N PRO A 2 -14.44 6.67 3.53
CA PRO A 2 -13.69 5.60 4.20
C PRO A 2 -13.90 4.26 3.49
N VAL A 3 -12.88 3.41 3.48
CA VAL A 3 -12.95 2.07 2.88
C VAL A 3 -13.94 1.21 3.68
N THR A 4 -14.64 0.29 3.00
CA THR A 4 -15.42 -0.76 3.66
C THR A 4 -14.76 -2.12 3.46
N ASP A 5 -15.12 -3.11 4.25
CA ASP A 5 -14.56 -4.47 4.12
C ASP A 5 -14.80 -5.07 2.73
N SER A 6 -15.95 -4.77 2.12
CA SER A 6 -16.25 -5.16 0.74
C SER A 6 -15.27 -4.55 -0.26
N ASP A 7 -14.78 -3.33 0.00
CA ASP A 7 -13.84 -2.65 -0.89
C ASP A 7 -12.45 -3.27 -0.81
N LEU A 8 -12.02 -3.66 0.39
CA LEU A 8 -10.75 -4.36 0.59
C LEU A 8 -10.79 -5.75 -0.05
N ARG A 9 -11.93 -6.44 0.04
CA ARG A 9 -12.13 -7.71 -0.65
C ARG A 9 -12.11 -7.57 -2.17
N ASP A 10 -12.77 -6.54 -2.71
CA ASP A 10 -12.73 -6.22 -4.14
C ASP A 10 -11.32 -5.91 -4.63
N LEU A 11 -10.54 -5.16 -3.83
CA LEU A 11 -9.14 -4.87 -4.10
C LEU A 11 -8.29 -6.14 -4.12
N GLU A 12 -8.46 -7.02 -3.11
CA GLU A 12 -7.75 -8.29 -2.99
C GLU A 12 -8.04 -9.21 -4.18
N CYS A 13 -9.31 -9.43 -4.51
CA CYS A 13 -9.70 -10.22 -5.68
C CYS A 13 -9.11 -9.66 -6.99
N ASN A 14 -9.13 -8.34 -7.17
CA ASN A 14 -8.55 -7.72 -8.36
C ASN A 14 -7.03 -7.89 -8.43
N TYR A 15 -6.35 -7.84 -7.29
CA TYR A 15 -4.91 -8.05 -7.21
C TYR A 15 -4.53 -9.51 -7.48
N GLU A 16 -5.30 -10.46 -6.95
CA GLU A 16 -5.14 -11.90 -7.20
C GLU A 16 -5.24 -12.22 -8.69
N GLU A 17 -6.21 -11.66 -9.40
CA GLU A 17 -6.38 -11.85 -10.85
C GLU A 17 -5.19 -11.32 -11.68
N LYS A 18 -4.57 -10.21 -11.25
CA LYS A 18 -3.54 -9.50 -12.04
C LYS A 18 -2.11 -9.85 -11.69
N SER A 19 -1.82 -10.24 -10.45
CA SER A 19 -0.44 -10.37 -9.96
C SER A 19 -0.22 -11.48 -8.93
N SER A 20 -1.24 -11.84 -8.15
CA SER A 20 -1.20 -12.97 -7.18
C SER A 20 0.01 -12.99 -6.22
N GLY A 21 0.58 -11.82 -5.90
CA GLY A 21 1.78 -11.69 -5.05
C GLY A 21 1.46 -11.49 -3.57
N LEU A 22 2.41 -10.94 -2.82
CA LEU A 22 2.30 -10.73 -1.37
C LEU A 22 1.95 -9.28 -0.98
N MET A 23 1.61 -8.42 -1.94
CA MET A 23 1.44 -6.98 -1.70
C MET A 23 0.31 -6.66 -0.74
N ILE A 24 -0.84 -7.34 -0.89
CA ILE A 24 -2.01 -7.11 -0.05
C ILE A 24 -1.67 -7.41 1.41
N GLN A 25 -1.02 -8.54 1.66
CA GLN A 25 -0.62 -8.94 3.02
C GLN A 25 0.49 -8.04 3.57
N ALA A 26 1.51 -7.72 2.77
CA ALA A 26 2.65 -6.94 3.23
C ALA A 26 2.32 -5.46 3.52
N LEU A 27 1.30 -4.92 2.84
CA LEU A 27 0.82 -3.55 3.08
C LEU A 27 -0.40 -3.52 4.02
N ASP A 28 -0.84 -4.67 4.50
CA ASP A 28 -1.98 -4.85 5.39
C ASP A 28 -3.25 -4.19 4.81
N LEU A 29 -3.57 -4.59 3.57
CA LEU A 29 -4.71 -4.12 2.76
C LEU A 29 -5.76 -5.22 2.51
N GLY A 30 -5.66 -6.35 3.22
CA GLY A 30 -6.61 -7.46 3.14
C GLY A 30 -7.91 -7.17 3.87
N TYR A 31 -8.90 -8.05 3.73
CA TYR A 31 -10.14 -8.00 4.52
C TYR A 31 -9.88 -8.03 6.04
N ASP A 32 -8.77 -8.63 6.46
CA ASP A 32 -8.28 -8.69 7.83
C ASP A 32 -7.32 -7.54 8.19
N SER A 33 -7.37 -6.42 7.45
CA SER A 33 -6.48 -5.28 7.71
C SER A 33 -6.57 -4.84 9.18
N HIS A 34 -5.43 -4.68 9.81
CA HIS A 34 -5.39 -4.44 11.25
C HIS A 34 -5.76 -2.99 11.57
N ASP A 35 -6.49 -2.80 12.67
CA ASP A 35 -6.54 -1.48 13.29
C ASP A 35 -5.14 -1.15 13.82
N ILE A 36 -4.62 0.01 13.41
CA ILE A 36 -3.30 0.47 13.84
C ILE A 36 -3.38 1.47 14.99
N SER A 37 -4.58 1.77 15.52
CA SER A 37 -4.80 2.77 16.57
C SER A 37 -3.87 2.58 17.79
N GLU A 38 -3.65 1.35 18.24
CA GLU A 38 -2.69 1.05 19.31
C GLU A 38 -1.25 1.41 18.94
N THR A 39 -0.86 1.14 17.69
CA THR A 39 0.46 1.51 17.17
C THR A 39 0.59 3.03 17.04
N GLU A 40 -0.41 3.71 16.50
CA GLU A 40 -0.42 5.18 16.42
C GLU A 40 -0.27 5.81 17.82
N ALA A 41 -1.01 5.29 18.81
CA ALA A 41 -0.92 5.75 20.20
C ALA A 41 0.47 5.53 20.80
N ALA A 42 1.10 4.37 20.55
CA ALA A 42 2.44 4.07 21.04
C ALA A 42 3.51 5.02 20.44
N PHE A 43 3.40 5.37 19.16
CA PHE A 43 4.27 6.37 18.54
C PHE A 43 4.02 7.78 19.10
N ALA A 44 2.76 8.15 19.27
CA ALA A 44 2.40 9.46 19.82
C ALA A 44 2.94 9.66 21.25
N GLN A 45 2.98 8.60 22.08
CA GLN A 45 3.54 8.64 23.44
C GLN A 45 5.01 9.04 23.48
N ILE A 46 5.77 8.76 22.43
CA ILE A 46 7.20 9.14 22.31
C ILE A 46 7.41 10.38 21.43
N GLY A 47 6.33 11.11 21.11
CA GLY A 47 6.38 12.32 20.30
C GLY A 47 6.60 12.08 18.82
N LEU A 48 6.31 10.87 18.32
CA LEU A 48 6.40 10.52 16.89
C LEU A 48 5.02 10.44 16.24
N LEU A 49 4.93 10.88 14.99
CA LEU A 49 3.80 10.68 14.11
C LEU A 49 3.94 9.33 13.39
N ARG A 50 2.90 8.51 13.51
CA ARG A 50 2.64 7.38 12.63
C ARG A 50 1.14 7.30 12.45
N SER A 51 0.66 7.39 11.21
CA SER A 51 -0.75 7.13 10.94
C SER A 51 -1.03 6.56 9.55
N ARG A 52 -2.20 5.93 9.42
CA ARG A 52 -2.68 5.32 8.18
C ARG A 52 -4.18 5.52 8.03
N HIS A 53 -4.60 6.04 6.88
CA HIS A 53 -6.01 6.21 6.55
C HIS A 53 -6.33 5.63 5.17
N LEU A 54 -7.41 4.86 5.09
CA LEU A 54 -7.85 4.21 3.87
C LEU A 54 -9.15 4.85 3.35
N TYR A 55 -9.16 5.19 2.06
CA TYR A 55 -10.32 5.77 1.38
C TYR A 55 -10.63 5.04 0.09
N ALA A 56 -11.92 4.85 -0.20
CA ALA A 56 -12.42 4.38 -1.49
C ALA A 56 -12.95 5.53 -2.35
N LEU A 57 -12.67 5.45 -3.65
CA LEU A 57 -13.39 6.14 -4.71
C LEU A 57 -14.27 5.14 -5.45
N LYS A 58 -15.58 5.38 -5.38
CA LYS A 58 -16.60 4.59 -6.07
C LYS A 58 -17.30 5.44 -7.13
N MET A 59 -17.63 4.83 -8.26
CA MET A 59 -18.46 5.45 -9.30
C MET A 59 -19.61 4.51 -9.62
N SER A 60 -20.84 4.99 -9.46
CA SER A 60 -22.06 4.18 -9.62
C SER A 60 -22.07 2.90 -8.78
N GLY A 61 -21.50 2.95 -7.57
CA GLY A 61 -21.39 1.80 -6.65
C GLY A 61 -20.13 0.94 -6.84
N ASP A 62 -19.48 1.00 -7.99
CA ASP A 62 -18.28 0.20 -8.27
C ASP A 62 -17.03 0.82 -7.65
N LEU A 63 -16.22 0.00 -6.96
CA LEU A 63 -14.88 0.38 -6.53
C LEU A 63 -13.97 0.64 -7.74
N LYS A 64 -13.41 1.85 -7.79
CA LYS A 64 -12.45 2.25 -8.83
C LYS A 64 -11.04 2.37 -8.28
N VAL A 65 -10.90 2.99 -7.10
CA VAL A 65 -9.59 3.28 -6.50
C VAL A 65 -9.64 3.12 -4.99
N VAL A 66 -8.61 2.53 -4.41
CA VAL A 66 -8.31 2.61 -2.96
C VAL A 66 -7.11 3.52 -2.76
N PHE A 67 -7.26 4.51 -1.88
CA PHE A 67 -6.20 5.40 -1.44
C PHE A 67 -5.74 5.00 -0.03
N VAL A 68 -4.43 4.93 0.17
CA VAL A 68 -3.80 4.70 1.48
C VAL A 68 -2.91 5.90 1.78
N VAL A 69 -3.35 6.75 2.70
CA VAL A 69 -2.59 7.90 3.18
C VAL A 69 -1.77 7.44 4.37
N ASN A 70 -0.45 7.37 4.22
CA ASN A 70 0.47 7.10 5.32
C ASN A 70 1.17 8.41 5.70
N MET A 71 1.20 8.70 6.99
CA MET A 71 1.98 9.80 7.54
C MET A 71 2.95 9.24 8.56
N ALA A 72 4.19 9.70 8.51
CA ALA A 72 5.22 9.34 9.46
C ALA A 72 6.28 10.43 9.53
N ASP A 73 6.89 10.64 10.69
CA ASP A 73 7.98 11.60 10.83
C ASP A 73 9.20 11.21 9.99
N ILE A 74 9.86 12.24 9.45
CA ILE A 74 11.04 12.15 8.58
C ILE A 74 12.24 11.69 9.42
N GLY A 75 12.38 10.37 9.58
CA GLY A 75 13.53 9.76 10.27
C GLY A 75 13.87 8.34 9.84
N LEU A 76 12.98 7.69 9.07
CA LEU A 76 13.20 6.36 8.51
C LEU A 76 13.48 6.49 7.02
N ASN A 77 14.55 5.85 6.54
CA ASN A 77 15.08 5.90 5.16
C ASN A 77 14.17 5.22 4.11
N MET A 78 12.86 5.44 4.21
CA MET A 78 11.81 4.93 3.33
C MET A 78 10.63 5.93 3.22
N SER A 79 10.89 7.24 3.29
CA SER A 79 9.86 8.30 3.29
C SER A 79 8.81 8.11 2.21
N ASP A 80 9.21 7.75 0.98
CA ASP A 80 8.27 7.56 -0.12
C ASP A 80 7.31 6.37 0.08
N LEU A 81 7.67 5.41 0.94
CA LEU A 81 6.82 4.26 1.29
C LEU A 81 6.10 4.46 2.62
N THR A 82 6.67 5.16 3.60
CA THR A 82 6.10 5.30 4.95
C THR A 82 5.40 6.65 5.20
N ASN A 83 5.67 7.64 4.36
CA ASN A 83 5.03 8.96 4.32
C ASN A 83 4.59 9.26 2.87
N SER A 84 3.48 8.66 2.45
CA SER A 84 2.99 8.75 1.07
C SER A 84 1.50 8.51 0.93
N ILE A 85 0.94 9.00 -0.17
CA ILE A 85 -0.35 8.56 -0.66
C ILE A 85 -0.12 7.42 -1.64
N LYS A 86 -0.65 6.23 -1.36
CA LYS A 86 -0.67 5.12 -2.33
C LYS A 86 -2.04 5.03 -2.95
N MET A 87 -2.08 4.81 -4.26
CA MET A 87 -3.29 4.70 -5.04
C MET A 87 -3.31 3.35 -5.75
N PHE A 88 -4.29 2.52 -5.40
CA PHE A 88 -4.52 1.21 -6.01
C PHE A 88 -5.70 1.32 -6.97
N ILE A 89 -5.40 1.33 -8.27
CA ILE A 89 -6.40 1.40 -9.33
C ILE A 89 -6.96 0.00 -9.60
N VAL A 90 -8.20 -0.21 -9.19
CA VAL A 90 -8.92 -1.49 -9.31
C VAL A 90 -9.53 -1.60 -10.72
N ARG A 91 -10.29 -0.57 -11.13
CA ARG A 91 -11.01 -0.52 -12.42
C ARG A 91 -10.93 0.87 -13.03
N HIS A 92 -10.71 0.94 -14.35
CA HIS A 92 -10.51 2.21 -15.08
C HIS A 92 -11.84 2.85 -15.53
N GLY A 93 -12.93 2.09 -15.63
CA GLY A 93 -14.19 2.57 -16.20
C GLY A 93 -14.71 3.82 -15.48
N GLY A 94 -14.85 4.92 -16.22
CA GLY A 94 -15.31 6.22 -15.72
C GLY A 94 -14.21 7.09 -15.07
N LEU A 95 -13.02 6.53 -14.80
CA LEU A 95 -11.90 7.31 -14.28
C LEU A 95 -11.24 8.15 -15.37
N ASN A 96 -10.77 9.31 -14.98
CA ASN A 96 -9.84 10.11 -15.75
C ASN A 96 -8.89 10.85 -14.79
N TYR A 97 -7.82 11.43 -15.34
CA TYR A 97 -6.82 12.14 -14.54
C TYR A 97 -7.42 13.30 -13.72
N GLN A 98 -8.41 14.02 -14.23
CA GLN A 98 -9.01 15.15 -13.51
C GLN A 98 -9.75 14.70 -12.24
N ILE A 99 -10.46 13.57 -12.31
CA ILE A 99 -11.12 12.96 -11.14
C ILE A 99 -10.07 12.56 -10.10
N ILE A 100 -9.01 11.87 -10.53
CA ILE A 100 -7.91 11.46 -9.63
C ILE A 100 -7.26 12.68 -8.97
N ARG A 101 -6.96 13.71 -9.75
CA ARG A 101 -6.37 14.95 -9.25
C ARG A 101 -7.27 15.66 -8.23
N ALA A 102 -8.58 15.67 -8.46
CA ALA A 102 -9.53 16.24 -7.50
C ALA A 102 -9.58 15.44 -6.19
N CYS A 103 -9.57 14.11 -6.26
CA CYS A 103 -9.50 13.25 -5.08
C CYS A 103 -8.19 13.47 -4.30
N LEU A 104 -7.05 13.48 -4.99
CA LEU A 104 -5.74 13.72 -4.37
C LEU A 104 -5.70 15.08 -3.68
N ARG A 105 -6.19 16.14 -4.33
CA ARG A 105 -6.28 17.48 -3.73
C ARG A 105 -7.12 17.48 -2.46
N THR A 106 -8.26 16.78 -2.48
CA THR A 106 -9.12 16.66 -1.29
C THR A 106 -8.37 15.99 -0.13
N LEU A 107 -7.63 14.91 -0.39
CA LEU A 107 -6.84 14.23 0.64
C LEU A 107 -5.68 15.09 1.15
N ILE A 108 -4.95 15.75 0.24
CA ILE A 108 -3.84 16.65 0.57
C ILE A 108 -4.33 17.79 1.46
N ASP A 109 -5.45 18.44 1.10
CA ASP A 109 -6.04 19.55 1.86
C ASP A 109 -6.55 19.07 3.23
N GLN A 110 -7.22 17.90 3.28
CA GLN A 110 -7.76 17.33 4.51
C GLN A 110 -6.67 17.01 5.54
N PHE A 111 -5.53 16.47 5.09
CA PHE A 111 -4.43 16.04 5.96
C PHE A 111 -3.29 17.07 6.04
N GLN A 112 -3.45 18.26 5.43
CA GLN A 112 -2.45 19.34 5.40
C GLN A 112 -1.06 18.86 4.94
N LEU A 113 -1.04 18.02 3.91
CA LEU A 113 0.17 17.36 3.43
C LEU A 113 0.98 18.32 2.56
N ASN A 114 2.27 18.48 2.88
CA ASN A 114 3.20 19.27 2.08
C ASN A 114 4.18 18.34 1.36
N GLU A 115 4.30 18.51 0.04
CA GLU A 115 5.27 17.78 -0.81
C GLU A 115 5.28 16.25 -0.62
N ILE A 116 4.10 15.63 -0.56
CA ILE A 116 3.97 14.18 -0.35
C ILE A 116 4.02 13.40 -1.68
N PRO A 117 4.82 12.32 -1.79
CA PRO A 117 4.81 11.48 -2.98
C PRO A 117 3.50 10.70 -3.12
N VAL A 118 3.06 10.55 -4.37
CA VAL A 118 1.90 9.73 -4.74
C VAL A 118 2.38 8.52 -5.53
N LEU A 119 2.18 7.32 -4.98
CA LEU A 119 2.53 6.06 -5.62
C LEU A 119 1.28 5.43 -6.26
N THR A 120 1.39 4.98 -7.51
CA THR A 120 0.27 4.37 -8.24
C THR A 120 0.56 2.91 -8.57
N TYR A 121 -0.39 2.02 -8.22
CA TYR A 121 -0.40 0.62 -8.62
C TYR A 121 -1.70 0.27 -9.35
N PRO A 122 -1.66 -0.57 -10.40
CA PRO A 122 -0.46 -0.97 -11.13
C PRO A 122 0.07 0.20 -11.97
N ALA A 123 1.37 0.19 -12.27
CA ALA A 123 2.01 1.26 -13.05
C ALA A 123 1.38 1.47 -14.44
N THR A 124 0.86 0.40 -15.05
CA THR A 124 0.11 0.46 -16.32
C THR A 124 -1.14 1.33 -16.24
N SER A 125 -1.71 1.53 -15.04
CA SER A 125 -2.86 2.43 -14.87
C SER A 125 -2.48 3.90 -14.97
N ALA A 126 -1.26 4.28 -14.56
CA ALA A 126 -0.78 5.64 -14.75
C ALA A 126 -0.65 5.97 -16.24
N GLU A 127 -0.09 5.03 -17.01
CA GLU A 127 0.02 5.12 -18.47
C GLU A 127 -1.37 5.21 -19.14
N ALA A 128 -2.29 4.30 -18.79
CA ALA A 128 -3.64 4.26 -19.38
C ALA A 128 -4.50 5.50 -19.08
N LEU A 129 -4.32 6.11 -17.91
CA LEU A 129 -5.07 7.29 -17.48
C LEU A 129 -4.32 8.61 -17.76
N ALA A 130 -3.17 8.54 -18.45
CA ALA A 130 -2.30 9.68 -18.73
C ALA A 130 -1.92 10.49 -17.47
N ILE A 131 -1.67 9.79 -16.36
CA ILE A 131 -1.20 10.38 -15.11
C ILE A 131 0.31 10.64 -15.27
N PRO A 132 0.79 11.87 -15.05
CA PRO A 132 2.22 12.15 -15.10
C PRO A 132 2.94 11.46 -13.93
N PHE A 133 4.10 10.87 -14.20
CA PHE A 133 4.96 10.28 -13.17
C PHE A 133 6.44 10.47 -13.54
N GLU A 134 7.27 10.64 -12.52
CA GLU A 134 8.71 10.87 -12.69
C GLU A 134 9.52 9.57 -12.63
N LYS A 135 9.05 8.60 -11.84
CA LYS A 135 9.78 7.37 -11.51
C LYS A 135 8.85 6.15 -11.52
N LYS A 136 9.40 5.00 -11.86
CA LYS A 136 8.73 3.70 -11.80
C LYS A 136 9.52 2.81 -10.84
N TYR A 137 8.83 2.24 -9.87
CA TYR A 137 9.42 1.41 -8.82
C TYR A 137 8.95 -0.04 -8.96
N ASN A 138 9.84 -0.98 -8.62
CA ASN A 138 9.49 -2.39 -8.47
C ASN A 138 9.36 -2.69 -6.97
N LEU A 139 8.18 -3.15 -6.54
CA LEU A 139 7.94 -3.59 -5.17
C LEU A 139 8.26 -5.08 -5.05
N TRP A 140 9.32 -5.41 -4.33
CA TRP A 140 9.69 -6.79 -4.01
C TRP A 140 9.36 -7.09 -2.56
N ILE A 141 8.66 -8.20 -2.33
CA ILE A 141 8.24 -8.64 -1.01
C ILE A 141 8.74 -10.05 -0.80
N LEU A 142 9.46 -10.26 0.30
CA LEU A 142 9.96 -11.55 0.72
C LEU A 142 9.31 -11.93 2.05
N ASN A 143 8.54 -13.02 2.05
CA ASN A 143 8.04 -13.62 3.28
C ASN A 143 9.10 -14.58 3.85
N MET A 144 9.58 -14.28 5.06
CA MET A 144 10.61 -15.07 5.74
C MET A 144 10.08 -16.00 6.84
N ASN A 145 8.75 -16.15 6.98
CA ASN A 145 8.17 -16.95 8.07
C ASN A 145 8.59 -18.43 8.06
N HIS A 146 9.09 -18.95 6.94
CA HIS A 146 9.56 -20.33 6.81
C HIS A 146 11.09 -20.46 6.67
N THR A 147 11.85 -19.36 6.75
CA THR A 147 13.30 -19.41 6.50
C THR A 147 14.05 -20.13 7.62
N ASP A 148 13.54 -20.10 8.85
CA ASP A 148 14.16 -20.76 10.00
C ASP A 148 14.21 -22.28 9.86
N ASP A 149 13.13 -22.90 9.39
CA ASP A 149 13.08 -24.35 9.14
C ASP A 149 14.01 -24.74 7.99
N TYR A 150 14.06 -23.92 6.95
CA TYR A 150 15.01 -24.08 5.85
C TYR A 150 16.47 -23.99 6.32
N PHE A 151 16.84 -22.98 7.11
CA PHE A 151 18.18 -22.86 7.67
C PHE A 151 18.51 -23.98 8.66
N ARG A 152 17.52 -24.46 9.43
CA ARG A 152 17.68 -25.60 10.33
C ARG A 152 17.94 -26.89 9.54
N TYR A 153 17.25 -27.09 8.42
CA TYR A 153 17.52 -28.18 7.49
C TYR A 153 18.91 -28.09 6.86
N LEU A 154 19.29 -26.92 6.31
CA LEU A 154 20.62 -26.71 5.73
C LEU A 154 21.74 -26.96 6.74
N LYS A 155 21.60 -26.47 7.98
CA LYS A 155 22.57 -26.74 9.06
C LYS A 155 22.69 -28.23 9.38
N ARG A 156 21.61 -29.01 9.24
CA ARG A 156 21.67 -30.48 9.38
C ARG A 156 22.36 -31.13 8.19
N LEU A 157 22.06 -30.70 6.96
CA LEU A 157 22.64 -31.25 5.74
C LEU A 157 24.15 -30.99 5.63
N LEU A 158 24.58 -29.76 5.93
CA LEU A 158 25.99 -29.36 5.87
C LEU A 158 26.86 -30.03 6.96
N LYS A 159 26.26 -30.53 8.05
CA LYS A 159 27.00 -31.35 9.05
C LYS A 159 27.53 -32.67 8.48
N PHE A 160 26.95 -33.17 7.37
CA PHE A 160 27.37 -34.42 6.73
C PHE A 160 28.39 -34.23 5.60
N ILE A 161 28.71 -32.97 5.24
CA ILE A 161 29.74 -32.66 4.27
C ILE A 161 31.04 -32.42 5.05
N LYS A 162 31.84 -33.47 5.24
CA LYS A 162 33.23 -33.34 5.72
C LYS A 162 34.12 -32.99 4.53
N HIS A 163 34.96 -31.95 4.69
CA HIS A 163 36.18 -31.78 3.90
C HIS A 163 37.16 -32.91 4.19
#